data_AF-A0A3L7VYC9-F1
#
_entry.id   AF-A0A3L7VYC9-F1
#
_cell.length_a   1.000
_cell.length_b   1.000
_cell.length_c   1.000
_cell.angle_alpha   90.00
_cell.angle_beta   90.00
_cell.angle_gamma   90.00
#
_symmetry.space_group_name_H-M   'P 1'
#
loop_
_entity.id
_entity.type
_entity.pdbx_description
1 polymer ?
#
loop_
_entity_poly.entity_id
_entity_poly.type
_entity_poly.pdbx_seq_one_letter_code
_entity_poly.pdbx_strand_id
1 'polypeptide(L)'
;AAAAAAPASARRIRRDRPRPAATDLEQNGDAPTLIPLFPLQLVLFPGVALPLHIFEPRYRLMVKRCLELNQAFGVIRSGTDGLSEIGTLAEIREATRYIDGRWDIVALGTQRFRITNFDRSAAYLQAEVELLDEAVGEPAERVRATAERVSDLFIDYLELLRGVDEGEHDHDHERGDA
;
A
#
# COMPACT_ATOMS: atom_id res chain seq x y z
N ALA A 1 13.81 -7.93 -1.40
CA ALA A 1 13.73 -9.08 -2.32
C ALA A 1 13.67 -10.36 -1.50
N ALA A 2 12.57 -11.12 -1.61
CA ALA A 2 12.50 -12.52 -1.22
C ALA A 2 11.34 -13.15 -2.02
N ALA A 3 11.68 -13.93 -3.05
CA ALA A 3 10.74 -14.74 -3.80
C ALA A 3 10.22 -15.87 -2.91
N ALA A 4 8.90 -15.97 -2.78
CA ALA A 4 8.24 -16.97 -1.96
C ALA A 4 8.20 -18.34 -2.68
N ALA A 5 8.81 -19.36 -2.06
CA ALA A 5 8.47 -20.74 -2.36
C ALA A 5 7.08 -21.04 -1.76
N ALA A 6 6.14 -21.47 -2.60
CA ALA A 6 4.77 -21.79 -2.19
C ALA A 6 4.71 -23.15 -1.47
N PRO A 7 4.16 -23.24 -0.23
CA PRO A 7 3.76 -24.51 0.34
C PRO A 7 2.27 -24.81 0.12
N ALA A 8 1.99 -26.11 0.20
CA ALA A 8 0.74 -26.82 -0.06
C ALA A 8 -0.54 -26.23 0.56
N SER A 9 -1.64 -26.42 -0.18
CA SER A 9 -3.04 -26.32 0.26
C SER A 9 -3.48 -24.93 0.74
N ALA A 10 -3.43 -23.94 -0.14
CA ALA A 10 -3.88 -22.58 0.15
C ALA A 10 -5.31 -22.32 -0.39
N ARG A 11 -6.18 -21.72 0.43
CA ARG A 11 -7.53 -21.31 -0.02
C ARG A 11 -7.48 -19.89 -0.56
N ARG A 12 -7.75 -19.73 -1.86
CA ARG A 12 -7.79 -18.42 -2.52
C ARG A 12 -9.17 -17.80 -2.49
N ILE A 13 -9.22 -16.52 -2.16
CA ILE A 13 -10.40 -15.66 -2.19
C ILE A 13 -10.08 -14.55 -3.18
N ARG A 14 -10.85 -14.43 -4.26
CA ARG A 14 -10.83 -13.28 -5.17
C ARG A 14 -12.13 -12.51 -4.99
N ARG A 15 -12.03 -11.19 -4.84
CA ARG A 15 -13.19 -10.30 -4.80
C ARG A 15 -13.30 -9.53 -6.10
N ASP A 16 -14.38 -9.76 -6.82
CA ASP A 16 -14.71 -9.07 -8.07
C ASP A 16 -15.72 -7.92 -7.85
N ARG A 17 -15.81 -7.41 -6.62
CA ARG A 17 -16.81 -6.39 -6.28
C ARG A 17 -16.41 -5.02 -6.85
N PRO A 18 -17.32 -4.29 -7.50
CA PRO A 18 -17.09 -2.88 -7.82
C PRO A 18 -16.77 -2.09 -6.55
N ARG A 19 -15.97 -1.03 -6.70
CA ARG A 19 -15.57 -0.08 -5.65
C ARG A 19 -16.80 0.22 -4.76
N PRO A 20 -16.74 0.03 -3.43
CA PRO A 20 -17.78 0.61 -2.58
C PRO A 20 -17.82 2.12 -2.89
N ALA A 21 -19.02 2.65 -3.10
CA ALA A 21 -19.17 4.07 -3.30
C ALA A 21 -18.69 4.77 -2.03
N ALA A 22 -18.03 5.93 -2.15
CA ALA A 22 -17.64 6.76 -0.99
C ALA A 22 -18.82 6.98 0.00
N THR A 23 -20.04 6.85 -0.52
CA THR A 23 -21.32 6.95 0.17
C THR A 23 -21.59 5.86 1.22
N ASP A 24 -20.91 4.71 1.20
CA ASP A 24 -21.13 3.65 2.21
C ASP A 24 -20.51 4.01 3.58
N LEU A 25 -19.51 4.91 3.60
CA LEU A 25 -18.94 5.47 4.82
C LEU A 25 -19.72 6.70 5.31
N GLU A 26 -20.45 7.37 4.42
CA GLU A 26 -21.26 8.55 4.74
C GLU A 26 -22.67 8.19 5.29
N GLN A 27 -23.16 6.96 5.10
CA GLN A 27 -24.55 6.59 5.40
C GLN A 27 -24.79 5.83 6.72
N ASN A 28 -23.76 5.59 7.54
CA ASN A 28 -23.96 5.06 8.90
C ASN A 28 -23.84 6.17 9.93
N GLY A 29 -24.93 6.91 10.13
CA GLY A 29 -25.05 7.88 11.21
C GLY A 29 -24.82 7.23 12.58
N ASP A 30 -23.98 7.88 13.38
CA ASP A 30 -23.90 7.84 14.85
C ASP A 30 -22.90 6.90 15.55
N ALA A 31 -21.92 6.32 14.85
CA ALA A 31 -20.72 5.78 15.49
C ALA A 31 -19.44 6.19 14.76
N PRO A 32 -18.39 6.68 15.45
CA PRO A 32 -17.11 6.93 14.80
C PRO A 32 -16.59 5.63 14.20
N THR A 33 -16.41 5.62 12.88
CA THR A 33 -15.95 4.42 12.17
C THR A 33 -14.48 4.18 12.50
N LEU A 34 -14.22 3.29 13.46
CA LEU A 34 -12.86 2.87 13.83
C LEU A 34 -12.25 2.01 12.72
N ILE A 35 -11.28 2.58 12.01
CA ILE A 35 -10.56 1.91 10.93
C ILE A 35 -9.35 1.17 11.51
N PRO A 36 -9.21 -0.15 11.26
CA PRO A 36 -7.99 -0.88 11.55
C PRO A 36 -6.80 -0.29 10.79
N LEU A 37 -5.68 -0.06 11.47
CA LEU A 37 -4.48 0.51 10.89
C LEU A 37 -3.38 -0.54 10.75
N PHE A 38 -2.68 -0.46 9.63
CA PHE A 38 -1.51 -1.27 9.29
C PHE A 38 -0.31 -0.36 9.02
N PRO A 39 0.51 -0.07 10.06
CA PRO A 39 1.68 0.78 9.91
C PRO A 39 2.78 0.11 9.10
N LEU A 40 3.31 0.80 8.09
CA LEU A 40 4.38 0.31 7.22
C LEU A 40 5.45 1.37 6.98
N GLN A 41 6.68 0.95 6.67
CA GLN A 41 7.74 1.86 6.20
C GLN A 41 7.59 2.22 4.71
N LEU A 42 6.35 2.50 4.28
CA LEU A 42 6.02 2.93 2.90
C LEU A 42 4.77 3.80 2.89
N VAL A 43 4.55 4.48 1.76
CA VAL A 43 3.31 5.21 1.47
C VAL A 43 2.53 4.43 0.40
N LEU A 44 1.26 4.15 0.69
CA LEU A 44 0.32 3.60 -0.29
C LEU A 44 -0.43 4.74 -0.97
N PHE A 45 -0.37 4.80 -2.30
CA PHE A 45 -1.16 5.76 -3.08
C PHE A 45 -2.50 5.16 -3.53
N PRO A 46 -3.54 5.99 -3.69
CA PRO A 46 -4.77 5.59 -4.39
C PRO A 46 -4.48 4.96 -5.76
N GLY A 47 -5.18 3.87 -6.08
CA GLY A 47 -5.02 3.12 -7.33
C GLY A 47 -3.85 2.13 -7.36
N VAL A 48 -2.95 2.15 -6.36
CA VAL A 48 -1.79 1.25 -6.32
C VAL A 48 -2.13 -0.05 -5.60
N ALA A 49 -1.69 -1.17 -6.17
CA ALA A 49 -1.78 -2.48 -5.55
C ALA A 49 -0.61 -2.71 -4.56
N LEU A 50 -0.92 -3.23 -3.38
CA LEU A 50 0.01 -3.52 -2.30
C LEU A 50 -0.06 -5.01 -1.94
N PRO A 51 0.88 -5.83 -2.44
CA PRO A 51 1.02 -7.21 -2.01
C PRO A 51 1.64 -7.26 -0.61
N LEU A 52 1.07 -8.08 0.29
CA LEU A 52 1.55 -8.22 1.67
C LEU A 52 1.55 -9.69 2.12
N HIS A 53 2.62 -10.10 2.78
CA HIS A 53 2.69 -11.33 3.57
C HIS A 53 2.40 -11.02 5.04
N ILE A 54 1.30 -11.56 5.57
CA ILE A 54 0.81 -11.29 6.91
C ILE A 54 1.05 -12.50 7.79
N PHE A 55 2.07 -12.39 8.65
CA PHE A 55 2.50 -13.46 9.54
C PHE A 55 2.22 -13.16 11.02
N GLU A 56 2.23 -11.89 11.43
CA GLU A 56 2.00 -11.51 12.83
C GLU A 56 0.55 -11.82 13.28
N PRO A 57 0.36 -12.46 14.46
CA PRO A 57 -0.97 -12.87 14.94
C PRO A 57 -2.02 -11.75 14.97
N ARG A 58 -1.65 -10.54 15.42
CA ARG A 58 -2.56 -9.40 15.46
C ARG A 58 -3.09 -8.98 14.09
N TYR A 59 -2.24 -9.02 13.06
CA TYR A 59 -2.63 -8.63 11.71
C TYR A 59 -3.30 -9.76 10.96
N ARG A 60 -3.03 -11.02 11.31
CA ARG A 60 -3.83 -12.16 10.87
C ARG A 60 -5.29 -12.03 11.35
N LEU A 61 -5.50 -11.58 12.59
CA LEU A 61 -6.83 -11.28 13.11
C LEU A 61 -7.47 -10.10 12.37
N MET A 62 -6.72 -9.02 12.14
CA MET A 62 -7.17 -7.86 11.38
C MET A 62 -7.67 -8.25 9.98
N VAL A 63 -6.84 -8.94 9.21
CA VAL A 63 -7.19 -9.41 7.84
C VAL A 63 -8.42 -10.30 7.86
N LYS A 64 -8.50 -11.24 8.82
CA LYS A 64 -9.67 -12.10 8.97
C LYS A 64 -10.94 -11.26 9.16
N ARG A 65 -10.92 -10.26 10.05
CA ARG A 65 -12.06 -9.36 10.29
C ARG A 65 -12.41 -8.50 9.08
N CYS A 66 -11.42 -7.92 8.39
CA CYS A 66 -11.64 -7.15 7.17
C CYS A 66 -12.30 -8.00 6.07
N LEU A 67 -11.91 -9.27 5.97
CA LEU A 67 -12.54 -10.23 5.06
C LEU A 67 -13.97 -10.60 5.50
N GLU A 68 -14.21 -10.86 6.78
CA GLU A 68 -15.54 -11.23 7.29
C GLU A 68 -16.54 -10.08 7.20
N LEU A 69 -16.12 -8.86 7.53
CA LEU A 69 -16.97 -7.66 7.56
C LEU A 69 -17.00 -6.90 6.22
N ASN A 70 -16.24 -7.36 5.22
CA ASN A 70 -16.05 -6.64 3.97
C ASN A 70 -15.61 -5.17 4.18
N GLN A 71 -14.69 -4.96 5.12
CA GLN A 71 -14.21 -3.65 5.54
C GLN A 71 -12.79 -3.39 4.98
N ALA A 72 -12.49 -2.14 4.62
CA ALA A 72 -11.13 -1.70 4.32
C ALA A 72 -10.30 -1.54 5.61
N PHE A 73 -8.98 -1.56 5.48
CA PHE A 73 -8.05 -1.15 6.54
C PHE A 73 -7.24 0.07 6.08
N GLY A 74 -6.72 0.86 7.00
CA GLY A 74 -5.88 2.01 6.69
C GLY A 74 -4.40 1.63 6.67
N VAL A 75 -3.68 1.99 5.61
CA VAL A 75 -2.22 1.95 5.56
C VAL A 75 -1.70 3.33 5.93
N ILE A 76 -0.85 3.38 6.95
CA ILE A 76 -0.17 4.60 7.38
C ILE A 76 1.33 4.40 7.36
N ARG A 77 2.07 5.44 6.98
CA ARG A 77 3.54 5.37 7.03
C ARG A 77 4.01 5.45 8.48
N SER A 78 4.91 4.55 8.84
CA SER A 78 5.67 4.51 10.08
C SER A 78 7.15 4.75 9.76
N GLY A 79 7.77 5.69 10.45
CA GLY A 79 9.18 6.05 10.30
C GLY A 79 9.83 6.40 11.64
N THR A 80 11.07 6.90 11.56
CA THR A 80 11.81 7.41 12.74
C THR A 80 11.15 8.62 13.38
N ASP A 81 10.39 9.37 12.58
CA ASP A 81 9.57 10.51 12.97
C ASP A 81 8.18 10.10 13.51
N GLY A 82 7.88 8.81 13.59
CA GLY A 82 6.65 8.26 14.13
C GLY A 82 5.63 7.86 13.06
N LEU A 83 4.35 7.92 13.42
CA LEU A 83 3.22 7.55 12.56
C LEU A 83 2.72 8.78 11.81
N SER A 84 2.49 8.63 10.51
CA SER A 84 1.88 9.69 9.70
C SER A 84 0.40 9.86 10.03
N GLU A 85 -0.05 11.10 10.07
CA GLU A 85 -1.46 11.47 10.31
C GLU A 85 -2.36 11.22 9.10
N ILE A 86 -1.77 11.15 7.89
CA ILE A 86 -2.46 10.84 6.65
C ILE A 86 -2.11 9.43 6.21
N GLY A 87 -3.15 8.66 5.87
CA GLY A 87 -3.04 7.31 5.33
C GLY A 87 -3.93 7.11 4.11
N THR A 88 -3.94 5.87 3.62
CA THR A 88 -4.76 5.45 2.48
C THR A 88 -5.54 4.20 2.87
N LEU A 89 -6.85 4.22 2.63
CA LEU A 89 -7.71 3.05 2.76
C LEU A 89 -7.28 1.99 1.75
N ALA A 90 -7.25 0.74 2.19
CA ALA A 90 -6.77 -0.40 1.44
C ALA A 90 -7.84 -1.50 1.47
N GLU A 91 -8.31 -1.87 0.29
CA GLU A 91 -9.29 -2.94 0.11
C GLU A 91 -8.62 -4.24 -0.29
N ILE A 92 -8.91 -5.32 0.43
CA ILE A 92 -8.37 -6.64 0.09
C ILE A 92 -9.09 -7.16 -1.17
N ARG A 93 -8.35 -7.24 -2.28
CA ARG A 93 -8.82 -7.74 -3.58
C ARG A 93 -8.56 -9.23 -3.74
N GLU A 94 -7.43 -9.69 -3.25
CA GLU A 94 -7.06 -11.09 -3.22
C GLU A 94 -6.57 -11.49 -1.83
N ALA A 95 -6.92 -12.70 -1.40
CA ALA A 95 -6.39 -13.27 -0.17
C ALA A 95 -6.18 -14.78 -0.32
N THR A 96 -5.02 -15.24 0.12
CA THR A 96 -4.62 -16.64 0.11
C THR A 96 -4.25 -17.02 1.54
N ARG A 97 -5.03 -17.93 2.14
CA ARG A 97 -4.76 -18.41 3.50
C ARG A 97 -3.89 -19.66 3.48
N TYR A 98 -2.82 -19.66 4.25
CA TYR A 98 -1.97 -20.82 4.48
C TYR A 98 -2.49 -21.72 5.62
N ILE A 99 -2.01 -22.96 5.68
CA ILE A 99 -2.42 -23.94 6.69
C ILE A 99 -2.00 -23.54 8.13
N ASP A 100 -0.85 -22.88 8.28
CA ASP A 100 -0.40 -22.28 9.54
C ASP A 100 -1.18 -20.99 9.91
N GLY A 101 -2.09 -20.58 9.02
CA GLY A 101 -3.00 -19.45 9.11
C GLY A 101 -2.37 -18.08 8.82
N ARG A 102 -1.16 -18.02 8.27
CA ARG A 102 -0.63 -16.83 7.61
C ARG A 102 -1.49 -16.48 6.38
N TRP A 103 -1.35 -15.25 5.90
CA TRP A 103 -2.03 -14.78 4.70
C TRP A 103 -1.06 -14.15 3.72
N ASP A 104 -1.25 -14.42 2.44
CA ASP A 104 -0.83 -13.52 1.37
C ASP A 104 -2.05 -12.75 0.92
N ILE A 105 -1.96 -11.42 0.86
CA ILE A 105 -3.03 -10.56 0.35
C ILE A 105 -2.51 -9.62 -0.73
N VAL A 106 -3.41 -9.23 -1.63
CA VAL A 106 -3.23 -8.07 -2.50
C VAL A 106 -4.30 -7.06 -2.12
N ALA A 107 -3.87 -5.92 -1.59
CA ALA A 107 -4.76 -4.80 -1.27
C ALA A 107 -4.66 -3.71 -2.35
N LEU A 108 -5.75 -2.99 -2.60
CA LEU A 108 -5.79 -1.84 -3.51
C LEU A 108 -6.00 -0.57 -2.69
N GLY A 109 -5.12 0.42 -2.85
CA GLY A 109 -5.31 1.75 -2.29
C GLY A 109 -6.52 2.45 -2.92
N THR A 110 -7.41 3.03 -2.12
CA THR A 110 -8.67 3.61 -2.61
C THR A 110 -8.80 5.10 -2.37
N GLN A 111 -8.88 5.53 -1.12
CA GLN A 111 -9.09 6.93 -0.72
C GLN A 111 -8.11 7.30 0.39
N ARG A 112 -7.71 8.57 0.42
CA ARG A 112 -6.89 9.11 1.52
C ARG A 112 -7.78 9.43 2.71
N PHE A 113 -7.21 9.36 3.91
CA PHE A 113 -7.87 9.77 5.14
C PHE A 113 -6.88 10.49 6.06
N ARG A 114 -7.40 11.33 6.95
CA ARG A 114 -6.70 11.94 8.08
C ARG A 114 -7.13 11.26 9.36
N ILE A 115 -6.18 10.93 10.22
CA ILE A 115 -6.42 10.42 11.56
C ILE A 115 -6.86 11.57 12.45
N THR A 116 -7.98 11.40 13.14
CA THR A 116 -8.46 12.35 14.15
C THR A 116 -8.12 11.88 15.56
N ASN A 117 -8.16 10.58 15.81
CA ASN A 117 -7.82 10.00 17.10
C ASN A 117 -7.28 8.56 16.96
N PHE A 118 -6.24 8.22 17.72
CA PHE A 118 -5.71 6.86 17.77
C PHE A 118 -6.41 6.04 18.85
N ASP A 119 -6.76 4.80 18.54
CA ASP A 119 -7.26 3.81 19.48
C ASP A 119 -6.30 2.61 19.55
N ARG A 120 -5.83 2.31 20.77
CA ARG A 120 -4.91 1.19 21.08
C ARG A 120 -5.54 0.12 21.97
N SER A 121 -6.86 0.15 22.14
CA SER A 121 -7.60 -0.80 22.98
C SER A 121 -7.68 -2.21 22.38
N ALA A 122 -7.53 -2.34 21.06
CA ALA A 122 -7.57 -3.61 20.34
C ALA A 122 -6.19 -4.25 20.14
N ALA A 123 -6.18 -5.49 19.65
CA ALA A 123 -4.95 -6.25 19.36
C ALA A 123 -4.08 -5.65 18.24
N TYR A 124 -4.67 -4.82 17.39
CA TYR A 124 -4.01 -4.05 16.34
C TYR A 124 -4.43 -2.59 16.47
N LEU A 125 -3.58 -1.68 15.97
CA LEU A 125 -3.85 -0.23 16.04
C LEU A 125 -5.13 0.10 15.25
N GLN A 126 -5.93 1.01 15.78
CA GLN A 126 -7.11 1.55 15.09
C GLN A 126 -7.08 3.08 15.17
N ALA A 127 -7.90 3.72 14.36
CA ALA A 127 -8.12 5.15 14.46
C ALA A 127 -9.52 5.55 14.02
N GLU A 128 -10.00 6.63 14.61
CA GLU A 128 -11.04 7.45 14.00
C GLU A 128 -10.41 8.26 12.87
N VAL A 129 -11.11 8.33 11.74
CA VAL A 129 -10.59 8.95 10.54
C VAL A 129 -11.61 9.84 9.85
N GLU A 130 -11.11 10.87 9.19
CA GLU A 130 -11.84 11.74 8.28
C GLU A 130 -11.37 11.44 6.85
N LEU A 131 -12.29 11.13 5.93
CA LEU A 131 -11.92 10.93 4.53
C LEU A 131 -11.48 12.24 3.89
N LEU A 132 -10.44 12.19 3.07
CA LEU A 132 -9.94 13.35 2.33
C LEU A 132 -10.44 13.27 0.89
N ASP A 133 -11.14 14.31 0.47
CA ASP A 133 -11.57 14.46 -0.91
C ASP A 133 -10.36 14.60 -1.85
N GLU A 134 -10.45 13.94 -2.99
CA GLU A 134 -9.56 14.19 -4.12
C GLU A 134 -10.21 15.28 -4.98
N ALA A 135 -9.75 16.52 -4.78
CA ALA A 135 -10.21 17.64 -5.58
C ALA A 135 -10.01 17.35 -7.07
N VAL A 136 -11.07 17.56 -7.87
CA VAL A 136 -10.94 17.60 -9.32
C VAL A 136 -9.97 18.74 -9.64
N GLY A 137 -8.83 18.41 -10.23
CA GLY A 137 -7.74 19.34 -10.45
C GLY A 137 -8.08 20.49 -11.40
N GLU A 138 -7.05 21.29 -11.70
CA GLU A 138 -7.10 22.31 -12.75
C GLU A 138 -7.58 21.76 -14.12
N PRO A 139 -7.96 22.60 -15.09
CA PRO A 139 -8.41 22.15 -16.40
C PRO A 139 -7.49 21.10 -16.99
N ALA A 140 -8.09 20.02 -17.54
CA ALA A 140 -7.38 18.82 -17.99
C ALA A 140 -6.17 19.12 -18.88
N GLU A 141 -6.23 20.18 -19.70
CA GLU A 141 -5.12 20.68 -20.53
C GLU A 141 -3.84 20.99 -19.74
N ARG A 142 -3.94 21.75 -18.63
CA ARG A 142 -2.76 22.14 -17.82
C ARG A 142 -2.20 20.97 -17.01
N VAL A 143 -3.10 20.13 -16.49
CA VAL A 143 -2.72 18.89 -15.81
C VAL A 143 -2.01 17.95 -16.78
N ARG A 144 -2.50 17.83 -18.02
CA ARG A 144 -1.91 17.01 -19.07
C ARG A 144 -0.52 17.49 -19.46
N ALA A 145 -0.33 18.77 -19.72
CA ALA A 145 0.99 19.31 -20.06
C ALA A 145 2.02 19.08 -18.93
N THR A 146 1.58 19.20 -17.68
CA THR A 146 2.44 18.90 -16.53
C THR A 146 2.76 17.40 -16.44
N ALA A 147 1.76 16.54 -16.64
CA ALA A 147 1.94 15.09 -16.63
C ALA A 147 2.86 14.60 -17.75
N GLU A 148 2.73 15.16 -18.96
CA GLU A 148 3.63 14.89 -20.10
C GLU A 148 5.07 15.24 -19.71
N ARG A 149 5.30 16.46 -19.19
CA ARG A 149 6.63 16.89 -18.76
C ARG A 149 7.23 16.02 -17.64
N VAL A 150 6.42 15.61 -16.66
CA VAL A 150 6.88 14.68 -15.60
C VAL A 150 7.24 13.32 -16.17
N SER A 151 6.48 12.84 -17.17
CA SER A 151 6.74 11.56 -17.83
C SER A 151 8.05 11.59 -18.62
N ASP A 152 8.28 12.66 -19.38
CA ASP A 152 9.53 12.84 -20.15
C ASP A 152 10.76 12.87 -19.22
N LEU A 153 10.70 13.67 -18.14
CA LEU A 153 11.78 13.72 -17.15
C LEU A 153 12.01 12.38 -16.44
N PHE A 154 10.95 11.60 -16.24
CA PHE A 154 11.08 10.27 -15.64
C PHE A 154 11.75 9.28 -16.59
N ILE A 155 11.49 9.38 -17.90
CA ILE A 155 12.19 8.59 -18.93
C ILE A 155 13.68 8.96 -18.92
N ASP A 156 14.01 10.25 -18.97
CA ASP A 156 15.41 10.73 -18.91
C ASP A 156 16.14 10.19 -17.66
N TYR A 157 15.47 10.24 -16.51
CA TYR A 157 16.00 9.67 -15.27
C TYR A 157 16.27 8.17 -15.38
N LEU A 158 15.37 7.39 -16.00
CA LEU A 158 15.55 5.95 -16.19
C LEU A 158 16.67 5.62 -17.19
N GLU A 159 16.95 6.50 -18.15
CA GLU A 159 18.09 6.35 -19.06
C GLU A 159 19.42 6.62 -18.35
N LEU A 160 19.49 7.70 -17.56
CA LEU A 160 20.66 7.98 -16.73
C LEU A 160 20.97 6.85 -15.76
N LEU A 161 19.95 6.28 -15.10
CA LEU A 161 20.14 5.16 -14.18
C LEU A 161 20.70 3.92 -14.88
N ARG A 162 20.31 3.67 -16.14
CA ARG A 162 20.83 2.55 -16.94
C ARG A 162 22.26 2.77 -17.43
N GLY A 163 22.70 4.01 -17.62
CA GLY A 163 24.06 4.33 -18.05
C GLY A 163 25.13 4.23 -16.97
N VAL A 164 24.76 4.06 -15.69
CA VAL A 164 25.73 3.96 -14.56
C VAL A 164 26.25 2.52 -14.37
N ASP A 165 25.57 1.50 -14.90
CA ASP A 165 25.95 0.08 -14.74
C ASP A 165 27.10 -0.39 -15.66
N GLU A 166 27.55 0.41 -16.63
CA GLU A 166 28.60 0.01 -17.61
C GLU A 166 30.02 0.48 -17.24
N GLY A 167 30.23 1.09 -16.07
CA GLY A 167 31.46 1.82 -15.74
C GLY A 167 32.50 1.16 -14.81
N GLU A 168 32.19 0.01 -14.18
CA GLU A 168 33.14 -0.69 -13.31
C GLU A 168 33.28 -2.12 -13.81
N HIS A 169 34.30 -2.40 -14.63
CA HIS A 169 34.97 -3.70 -14.81
C HIS A 169 36.13 -3.52 -15.82
N ASP A 170 37.10 -2.62 -15.55
CA ASP A 170 38.39 -2.72 -16.26
C ASP A 170 39.54 -2.00 -15.54
N HIS A 171 40.06 -2.61 -14.46
CA HIS A 171 41.41 -2.41 -13.91
C HIS A 171 41.67 -3.69 -13.08
N ASP A 172 42.55 -4.63 -13.40
CA ASP A 172 43.89 -4.49 -13.95
C ASP A 172 44.28 -5.70 -14.82
N HIS A 173 44.78 -5.43 -16.03
CA HIS A 173 45.73 -6.29 -16.73
C HIS A 173 46.77 -5.38 -17.42
N GLU A 174 47.98 -5.32 -16.87
CA GLU A 174 49.19 -5.87 -17.50
C GLU A 174 50.52 -5.22 -17.04
N ARG A 175 51.39 -6.12 -16.54
CA ARG A 175 52.83 -6.27 -16.82
C ARG A 175 53.83 -5.20 -16.38
N GLY A 176 54.79 -5.66 -15.58
CA GLY A 176 56.18 -5.28 -15.67
C GLY A 176 57.05 -6.52 -15.73
N ASP A 177 57.55 -6.85 -16.93
CA ASP A 177 58.69 -7.74 -17.15
C ASP A 177 59.92 -7.23 -16.36
N ALA A 178 60.60 -8.16 -15.68
CA ALA A 178 62.06 -8.16 -15.49
C ALA A 178 62.53 -9.58 -15.11
#